data_AF-A0AAN8VE01-F1
#
_entry.id   AF-A0AAN8VE01-F1
#
_cell.length_a   1.000
_cell.length_b   1.000
_cell.length_c   1.000
_cell.angle_alpha   90.00
_cell.angle_beta   90.00
_cell.angle_gamma   90.00
#
_symmetry.space_group_name_H-M   'P 1'
#
loop_
_entity.id
_entity.type
_entity.pdbx_description
1 polymer ?
#
loop_
_entity_poly.entity_id
_entity_poly.type
_entity_poly.pdbx_seq_one_letter_code
_entity_poly.pdbx_strand_id
1 'polypeptide(L)'
;MGIKKTLVDRKEKDLCELSTKTNSRSRKNRRRQKKRVQKLFEACKDVFASGGTDYIPPQADVDRLRAILDKMTPADVGLTPEMQYFRTSAADQLPIITYLRLYECNKFSIGIFCLPPSGVIPLHNHPGMTVFSKLLFGSMHIKSYDWATDAPANPTAAANPAQGQSPGVKLAKIKVDADFTAPCNTSILYPADCNMHCFKAVTACAFLDVLGPPYSDRDGRHCTYYFDYPFSSFSADGVSVPEGEREGYSWLQEREKVDDLIVVRATYQGPKIVDK
;
A
#
# COMPACT_ATOMS: atom_id res chain seq x y z
N MET A 1 48.01 -14.81 -56.50
CA MET A 1 47.45 -13.72 -55.68
C MET A 1 46.13 -14.18 -55.10
N GLY A 2 46.06 -14.50 -53.81
CA GLY A 2 44.82 -14.93 -53.15
C GLY A 2 44.66 -14.18 -51.84
N ILE A 3 43.77 -13.18 -51.83
CA ILE A 3 43.45 -12.40 -50.62
C ILE A 3 42.16 -12.96 -50.02
N LYS A 4 42.27 -13.44 -48.79
CA LYS A 4 41.19 -13.92 -47.93
C LYS A 4 40.19 -12.79 -47.65
N LYS A 5 38.92 -12.98 -48.04
CA LYS A 5 37.76 -12.20 -47.58
C LYS A 5 36.79 -13.16 -46.88
N THR A 6 36.92 -13.35 -45.57
CA THR A 6 35.89 -13.99 -44.75
C THR A 6 36.33 -13.89 -43.29
N LEU A 7 35.78 -12.92 -42.55
CA LEU A 7 35.68 -12.92 -41.07
C LEU A 7 35.01 -11.64 -40.53
N VAL A 8 34.99 -10.54 -41.29
CA VAL A 8 34.40 -9.27 -40.84
C VAL A 8 32.87 -9.22 -41.02
N ASP A 9 32.34 -9.70 -42.16
CA ASP A 9 30.89 -9.62 -42.47
C ASP A 9 29.98 -10.46 -41.55
N ARG A 10 30.51 -11.53 -40.92
CA ARG A 10 29.72 -12.34 -39.96
C ARG A 10 29.52 -11.61 -38.62
N LYS A 11 30.54 -10.88 -38.16
CA LYS A 11 30.52 -10.19 -36.86
C LYS A 11 29.59 -8.97 -36.88
N GLU A 12 29.51 -8.28 -38.01
CA GLU A 12 28.66 -7.11 -38.22
C GLU A 12 27.17 -7.49 -38.37
N LYS A 13 26.87 -8.61 -39.04
CA LYS A 13 25.52 -9.19 -39.09
C LYS A 13 25.03 -9.65 -37.72
N ASP A 14 25.89 -10.32 -36.94
CA ASP A 14 25.53 -10.76 -35.57
C ASP A 14 25.28 -9.57 -34.62
N LEU A 15 26.05 -8.48 -34.73
CA LEU A 15 25.82 -7.24 -33.96
C LEU A 15 24.51 -6.54 -34.34
N CYS A 16 24.19 -6.49 -35.64
CA CYS A 16 22.95 -5.89 -36.14
C CYS A 16 21.71 -6.75 -35.77
N GLU A 17 21.84 -8.09 -35.83
CA GLU A 17 20.81 -9.03 -35.36
C GLU A 17 20.60 -8.99 -33.84
N LEU A 18 21.68 -8.89 -33.04
CA LEU A 18 21.56 -8.70 -31.60
C LEU A 18 20.84 -7.38 -31.28
N SER A 19 21.23 -6.28 -31.94
CA SER A 19 20.62 -4.97 -31.75
C SER A 19 19.13 -4.96 -32.10
N THR A 20 18.73 -5.59 -33.21
CA THR A 20 17.32 -5.70 -33.63
C THR A 20 16.50 -6.65 -32.76
N LYS A 21 17.06 -7.80 -32.32
CA LYS A 21 16.43 -8.71 -31.34
C LYS A 21 16.26 -8.03 -29.97
N THR A 22 17.21 -7.22 -29.53
CA THR A 22 17.14 -6.47 -28.27
C THR A 22 16.09 -5.35 -28.35
N ASN A 23 16.06 -4.61 -29.46
CA ASN A 23 15.04 -3.58 -29.72
C ASN A 23 13.62 -4.14 -29.83
N SER A 24 13.43 -5.30 -30.48
CA SER A 24 12.11 -5.94 -30.60
C SER A 24 11.62 -6.51 -29.27
N ARG A 25 12.50 -7.13 -28.46
CA ARG A 25 12.18 -7.57 -27.08
C ARG A 25 11.82 -6.40 -26.17
N SER A 26 12.59 -5.30 -26.23
CA SER A 26 12.31 -4.07 -25.48
C SER A 26 10.95 -3.47 -25.83
N ARG A 27 10.63 -3.35 -27.14
CA ARG A 27 9.32 -2.89 -27.62
C ARG A 27 8.17 -3.80 -27.17
N LYS A 28 8.36 -5.13 -27.23
CA LYS A 28 7.35 -6.11 -26.80
C LYS A 28 7.08 -6.01 -25.28
N ASN A 29 8.13 -5.86 -24.47
CA ASN A 29 8.00 -5.65 -23.02
C ASN A 29 7.28 -4.34 -22.71
N ARG A 30 7.67 -3.23 -23.32
CA ARG A 30 6.99 -1.92 -23.13
C ARG A 30 5.50 -1.98 -23.50
N ARG A 31 5.16 -2.69 -24.58
CA ARG A 31 3.76 -2.92 -24.99
C ARG A 31 3.00 -3.76 -23.97
N ARG A 32 3.63 -4.78 -23.36
CA ARG A 32 3.03 -5.61 -22.32
C ARG A 32 2.79 -4.83 -21.02
N GLN A 33 3.76 -4.04 -20.58
CA GLN A 33 3.65 -3.19 -19.38
C GLN A 33 2.49 -2.19 -19.54
N LYS A 34 2.45 -1.47 -20.67
CA LYS A 34 1.35 -0.55 -21.00
C LYS A 34 -0.01 -1.24 -20.92
N LYS A 35 -0.12 -2.48 -21.40
CA LYS A 35 -1.38 -3.24 -21.35
C LYS A 35 -1.82 -3.59 -19.92
N ARG A 36 -0.90 -3.77 -18.97
CA ARG A 36 -1.24 -4.20 -17.60
C ARG A 36 -1.76 -3.05 -16.75
N VAL A 37 -1.07 -1.92 -16.75
CA VAL A 37 -1.52 -0.72 -16.02
C VAL A 37 -2.84 -0.22 -16.60
N GLN A 38 -2.97 -0.20 -17.94
CA GLN A 38 -4.24 0.14 -18.59
C GLN A 38 -5.36 -0.85 -18.23
N LYS A 39 -5.07 -2.16 -18.18
CA LYS A 39 -6.07 -3.18 -17.78
C LYS A 39 -6.52 -3.01 -16.33
N LEU A 40 -5.61 -2.69 -15.41
CA LEU A 40 -5.95 -2.37 -14.03
C LEU A 40 -6.90 -1.17 -13.99
N PHE A 41 -6.54 -0.09 -14.67
CA PHE A 41 -7.34 1.12 -14.75
C PHE A 41 -8.76 0.88 -15.30
N GLU A 42 -8.88 0.17 -16.43
CA GLU A 42 -10.18 -0.17 -17.02
C GLU A 42 -11.02 -1.03 -16.07
N ALA A 43 -10.41 -2.01 -15.39
CA ALA A 43 -11.12 -2.78 -14.37
C ALA A 43 -11.58 -1.92 -13.20
N CYS A 44 -10.75 -0.99 -12.71
CA CYS A 44 -11.16 -0.08 -11.63
C CYS A 44 -12.33 0.82 -12.05
N LYS A 45 -12.35 1.31 -13.30
CA LYS A 45 -13.48 2.09 -13.83
C LYS A 45 -14.78 1.30 -13.76
N ASP A 46 -14.77 0.03 -14.18
CA ASP A 46 -15.96 -0.81 -14.14
C ASP A 46 -16.40 -1.11 -12.69
N VAL A 47 -15.46 -1.56 -11.85
CA VAL A 47 -15.74 -2.04 -10.50
C VAL A 47 -16.25 -0.93 -9.57
N PHE A 48 -15.68 0.26 -9.70
CA PHE A 48 -16.02 1.42 -8.86
C PHE A 48 -16.96 2.42 -9.54
N ALA A 49 -17.51 2.11 -10.72
CA ALA A 49 -18.38 3.02 -11.49
C ALA A 49 -19.52 3.61 -10.65
N SER A 50 -20.22 2.75 -9.90
CA SER A 50 -21.32 3.11 -9.00
C SER A 50 -20.89 3.23 -7.54
N GLY A 51 -19.60 3.05 -7.23
CA GLY A 51 -19.10 3.02 -5.86
C GLY A 51 -19.10 4.40 -5.17
N GLY A 52 -19.13 4.39 -3.85
CA GLY A 52 -19.10 5.57 -2.98
C GLY A 52 -18.67 5.16 -1.57
N THR A 53 -18.87 6.02 -0.58
CA THR A 53 -18.58 5.67 0.83
C THR A 53 -19.28 4.35 1.20
N ASP A 54 -18.56 3.48 1.90
CA ASP A 54 -18.97 2.15 2.35
C ASP A 54 -19.27 1.14 1.22
N TYR A 55 -18.93 1.46 -0.02
CA TYR A 55 -19.12 0.55 -1.13
C TYR A 55 -18.14 -0.62 -1.07
N ILE A 56 -18.69 -1.83 -1.04
CA ILE A 56 -17.96 -3.09 -1.17
C ILE A 56 -18.27 -3.66 -2.56
N PRO A 57 -17.27 -3.82 -3.45
CA PRO A 57 -17.48 -4.45 -4.74
C PRO A 57 -18.02 -5.89 -4.62
N PRO A 58 -18.84 -6.37 -5.57
CA PRO A 58 -19.23 -7.77 -5.64
C PRO A 58 -18.01 -8.71 -5.68
N GLN A 59 -18.14 -9.92 -5.10
CA GLN A 59 -17.00 -10.84 -4.98
C GLN A 59 -16.33 -11.16 -6.34
N ALA A 60 -17.10 -11.29 -7.42
CA ALA A 60 -16.56 -11.51 -8.76
C ALA A 60 -15.65 -10.36 -9.24
N ASP A 61 -15.99 -9.12 -8.88
CA ASP A 61 -15.21 -7.94 -9.20
C ASP A 61 -13.96 -7.81 -8.31
N VAL A 62 -14.10 -8.16 -7.03
CA VAL A 62 -12.97 -8.31 -6.10
C VAL A 62 -11.95 -9.31 -6.65
N ASP A 63 -12.40 -10.50 -7.04
CA ASP A 63 -11.53 -11.55 -7.57
C ASP A 63 -10.89 -11.15 -8.91
N ARG A 64 -11.64 -10.43 -9.75
CA ARG A 64 -11.13 -9.88 -11.02
C ARG A 64 -10.00 -8.87 -10.77
N LEU A 65 -10.18 -7.90 -9.86
CA LEU A 65 -9.14 -6.92 -9.53
C LEU A 65 -7.94 -7.59 -8.87
N ARG A 66 -8.16 -8.47 -7.90
CA ARG A 66 -7.11 -9.27 -7.25
C ARG A 66 -6.28 -10.03 -8.28
N ALA A 67 -6.92 -10.74 -9.22
CA ALA A 67 -6.22 -11.51 -10.25
C ALA A 67 -5.40 -10.65 -11.23
N ILE A 68 -5.76 -9.36 -11.41
CA ILE A 68 -4.97 -8.41 -12.18
C ILE A 68 -3.75 -7.96 -11.38
N LEU A 69 -3.95 -7.53 -10.13
CA LEU A 69 -2.92 -7.05 -9.21
C LEU A 69 -1.90 -8.14 -8.84
N ASP A 70 -2.34 -9.38 -8.64
CA ASP A 70 -1.48 -10.53 -8.36
C ASP A 70 -0.41 -10.74 -9.43
N LYS A 71 -0.72 -10.37 -10.66
CA LYS A 71 0.18 -10.53 -11.80
C LYS A 71 1.03 -9.29 -12.07
N MET A 72 0.88 -8.19 -11.33
CA MET A 72 1.65 -6.97 -11.52
C MET A 72 3.06 -7.11 -10.96
N THR A 73 4.01 -6.52 -11.67
CA THR A 73 5.43 -6.47 -11.30
C THR A 73 5.91 -5.01 -11.24
N PRO A 74 7.04 -4.73 -10.58
CA PRO A 74 7.59 -3.37 -10.53
C PRO A 74 7.79 -2.77 -11.92
N ALA A 75 8.26 -3.59 -12.87
CA ALA A 75 8.49 -3.16 -14.24
C ALA A 75 7.20 -2.77 -14.98
N ASP A 76 6.05 -3.36 -14.64
CA ASP A 76 4.77 -3.00 -15.26
C ASP A 76 4.35 -1.57 -14.94
N VAL A 77 4.77 -1.07 -13.78
CA VAL A 77 4.53 0.31 -13.34
C VAL A 77 5.77 1.20 -13.51
N GLY A 78 6.79 0.73 -14.23
CA GLY A 78 7.99 1.50 -14.51
C GLY A 78 8.91 1.74 -13.32
N LEU A 79 8.82 0.92 -12.26
CA LEU A 79 9.73 0.97 -11.12
C LEU A 79 10.91 0.02 -11.27
N THR A 80 12.06 0.44 -10.74
CA THR A 80 13.20 -0.43 -10.48
C THR A 80 13.74 -0.17 -9.06
N PRO A 81 14.26 -1.18 -8.34
CA PRO A 81 14.75 -1.02 -6.97
C PRO A 81 15.89 0.00 -6.79
N GLU A 82 16.60 0.35 -7.87
CA GLU A 82 17.75 1.27 -7.85
C GLU A 82 17.35 2.76 -7.90
N MET A 83 16.05 3.05 -8.06
CA MET A 83 15.54 4.41 -8.08
C MET A 83 15.82 5.13 -6.76
N GLN A 84 16.00 6.46 -6.84
CA GLN A 84 16.31 7.30 -5.69
C GLN A 84 15.28 7.22 -4.56
N TYR A 85 14.03 6.87 -4.87
CA TYR A 85 12.93 6.72 -3.91
C TYR A 85 13.19 5.66 -2.83
N PHE A 86 14.09 4.72 -3.11
CA PHE A 86 14.37 3.55 -2.27
C PHE A 86 15.67 3.67 -1.49
N ARG A 87 16.39 4.79 -1.63
CA ARG A 87 17.67 5.01 -0.95
C ARG A 87 17.44 5.41 0.51
N THR A 88 18.21 4.82 1.41
CA THR A 88 18.21 5.18 2.82
C THR A 88 18.61 6.65 2.99
N SER A 89 17.90 7.35 3.88
CA SER A 89 18.31 8.68 4.34
C SER A 89 19.65 8.62 5.11
N ALA A 90 20.29 9.77 5.33
CA ALA A 90 21.47 9.84 6.21
C ALA A 90 21.11 9.37 7.64
N ALA A 91 22.13 8.98 8.42
CA ALA A 91 21.98 8.29 9.71
C ALA A 91 21.09 8.98 10.77
N ASP A 92 20.79 10.29 10.60
CA ASP A 92 19.99 11.09 11.53
C ASP A 92 18.74 11.72 10.88
N GLN A 93 18.35 11.23 9.69
CA GLN A 93 17.20 11.75 8.96
C GLN A 93 16.06 10.73 8.89
N LEU A 94 14.83 11.22 9.07
CA LEU A 94 13.63 10.41 8.85
C LEU A 94 13.63 9.86 7.40
N PRO A 95 13.24 8.60 7.20
CA PRO A 95 13.10 8.04 5.86
C PRO A 95 12.03 8.80 5.07
N ILE A 96 12.37 9.26 3.85
CA ILE A 96 11.42 9.96 2.99
C ILE A 96 10.66 8.95 2.15
N ILE A 97 9.34 8.88 2.33
CA ILE A 97 8.45 8.04 1.54
C ILE A 97 8.04 8.80 0.28
N THR A 98 8.13 8.17 -0.89
CA THR A 98 7.66 8.78 -2.14
C THR A 98 6.31 8.22 -2.54
N TYR A 99 5.34 9.09 -2.79
CA TYR A 99 4.04 8.73 -3.37
C TYR A 99 3.99 9.05 -4.87
N LEU A 100 3.68 8.04 -5.67
CA LEU A 100 3.46 8.16 -7.11
C LEU A 100 1.97 7.99 -7.42
N ARG A 101 1.32 9.07 -7.84
CA ARG A 101 -0.07 9.01 -8.28
C ARG A 101 -0.14 8.55 -9.74
N LEU A 102 -0.82 7.44 -10.00
CA LEU A 102 -1.09 6.95 -11.36
C LEU A 102 -2.39 7.54 -11.91
N TYR A 103 -3.45 7.51 -11.09
CA TYR A 103 -4.77 8.02 -11.44
C TYR A 103 -5.55 8.40 -10.18
N GLU A 104 -6.47 9.35 -10.30
CA GLU A 104 -7.40 9.72 -9.22
C GLU A 104 -8.66 10.35 -9.82
N CYS A 105 -9.82 9.87 -9.37
CA CYS A 105 -11.12 10.49 -9.56
C CYS A 105 -11.93 10.40 -8.25
N ASN A 106 -13.19 10.83 -8.24
CA ASN A 106 -14.04 10.71 -7.05
C ASN A 106 -14.48 9.28 -6.72
N LYS A 107 -14.30 8.32 -7.64
CA LYS A 107 -14.71 6.91 -7.48
C LYS A 107 -13.59 6.00 -7.02
N PHE A 108 -12.36 6.23 -7.49
CA PHE A 108 -11.20 5.46 -7.08
C PHE A 108 -9.89 6.23 -7.33
N SER A 109 -8.82 5.78 -6.70
CA SER A 109 -7.46 6.22 -6.99
C SER A 109 -6.53 5.03 -7.14
N ILE A 110 -5.45 5.23 -7.89
CA ILE A 110 -4.36 4.26 -8.05
C ILE A 110 -3.07 4.99 -7.70
N GLY A 111 -2.38 4.49 -6.68
CA GLY A 111 -1.17 5.08 -6.14
C GLY A 111 -0.10 4.02 -5.86
N ILE A 112 1.15 4.45 -5.79
CA ILE A 112 2.26 3.60 -5.34
C ILE A 112 3.02 4.35 -4.25
N PHE A 113 3.24 3.68 -3.13
CA PHE A 113 4.17 4.14 -2.11
C PHE A 113 5.52 3.43 -2.31
N CYS A 114 6.58 4.23 -2.36
CA CYS A 114 7.96 3.78 -2.44
C CYS A 114 8.61 4.09 -1.09
N LEU A 115 9.01 3.04 -0.37
CA LEU A 115 9.59 3.15 0.96
C LEU A 115 11.06 2.73 0.92
N PRO A 116 11.99 3.59 1.37
CA PRO A 116 13.34 3.14 1.70
C PRO A 116 13.30 2.19 2.92
N PRO A 117 14.39 1.45 3.22
CA PRO A 117 14.49 0.65 4.43
C PRO A 117 14.16 1.49 5.68
N SER A 118 13.45 0.89 6.64
CA SER A 118 12.96 1.55 7.86
C SER A 118 11.89 2.63 7.65
N GLY A 119 11.44 2.89 6.41
CA GLY A 119 10.30 3.78 6.16
C GLY A 119 9.03 3.27 6.83
N VAL A 120 8.29 4.17 7.46
CA VAL A 120 7.04 3.84 8.18
C VAL A 120 5.90 4.67 7.64
N ILE A 121 4.80 4.01 7.30
CA ILE A 121 3.49 4.66 7.20
C ILE A 121 2.78 4.33 8.53
N PRO A 122 2.62 5.33 9.41
CA PRO A 122 2.06 5.12 10.74
C PRO A 122 0.66 4.57 10.70
N LEU A 123 0.20 4.05 11.84
CA LEU A 123 -1.14 3.48 11.96
C LEU A 123 -2.22 4.49 11.56
N HIS A 124 -3.05 4.14 10.60
CA HIS A 124 -4.13 4.98 10.09
C HIS A 124 -5.35 4.15 9.65
N ASN A 125 -6.51 4.79 9.53
CA ASN A 125 -7.76 4.17 9.07
C ASN A 125 -8.10 4.52 7.61
N HIS A 126 -9.07 3.79 7.03
CA HIS A 126 -9.60 4.04 5.68
C HIS A 126 -11.14 4.13 5.72
N PRO A 127 -11.72 5.22 6.27
CA PRO A 127 -13.15 5.29 6.57
C PRO A 127 -14.02 5.17 5.32
N GLY A 128 -14.86 4.14 5.29
CA GLY A 128 -15.80 3.88 4.20
C GLY A 128 -15.14 3.49 2.87
N MET A 129 -13.95 2.92 2.92
CA MET A 129 -13.17 2.57 1.73
C MET A 129 -12.94 1.06 1.64
N THR A 130 -12.96 0.53 0.41
CA THR A 130 -12.34 -0.76 0.07
C THR A 130 -10.97 -0.48 -0.54
N VAL A 131 -9.91 -1.11 -0.02
CA VAL A 131 -8.54 -0.91 -0.52
C VAL A 131 -7.92 -2.23 -0.92
N PHE A 132 -7.39 -2.28 -2.14
CA PHE A 132 -6.57 -3.39 -2.63
C PHE A 132 -5.12 -2.97 -2.56
N SER A 133 -4.28 -3.74 -1.87
CA SER A 133 -2.86 -3.44 -1.73
C SER A 133 -1.99 -4.58 -2.25
N LYS A 134 -0.98 -4.24 -3.05
CA LYS A 134 -0.04 -5.21 -3.63
C LYS A 134 1.40 -4.78 -3.43
N LEU A 135 2.13 -5.52 -2.60
CA LEU A 135 3.59 -5.43 -2.52
C LEU A 135 4.22 -5.89 -3.85
N LEU A 136 4.84 -4.95 -4.55
CA LEU A 136 5.45 -5.19 -5.87
C LEU A 136 6.84 -5.81 -5.75
N PHE A 137 7.61 -5.37 -4.75
CA PHE A 137 8.91 -5.94 -4.39
C PHE A 137 9.30 -5.57 -2.95
N GLY A 138 10.33 -6.22 -2.43
CA GLY A 138 10.87 -5.97 -1.10
C GLY A 138 10.10 -6.69 0.00
N SER A 139 10.31 -6.27 1.23
CA SER A 139 9.69 -6.81 2.42
C SER A 139 9.26 -5.71 3.38
N MET A 140 8.13 -5.92 4.05
CA MET A 140 7.58 -5.01 5.05
C MET A 140 6.86 -5.78 6.14
N HIS A 141 6.88 -5.22 7.34
CA HIS A 141 6.03 -5.62 8.44
C HIS A 141 4.68 -4.88 8.33
N ILE A 142 3.58 -5.63 8.43
CA ILE A 142 2.23 -5.09 8.39
C ILE A 142 1.54 -5.47 9.69
N LYS A 143 1.03 -4.45 10.39
CA LYS A 143 0.14 -4.63 11.53
C LYS A 143 -1.20 -3.98 11.21
N SER A 144 -2.30 -4.70 11.43
CA SER A 144 -3.65 -4.21 11.13
C SER A 144 -4.66 -4.57 12.22
N TYR A 145 -5.74 -3.81 12.27
CA TYR A 145 -6.74 -3.84 13.32
C TYR A 145 -8.14 -3.58 12.79
N ASP A 146 -9.12 -4.06 13.55
CA ASP A 146 -10.51 -3.59 13.50
C ASP A 146 -10.97 -3.16 14.89
N TRP A 147 -11.96 -2.28 14.95
CA TRP A 147 -12.57 -1.90 16.22
C TRP A 147 -13.22 -3.12 16.87
N ALA A 148 -13.04 -3.29 18.18
CA ALA A 148 -13.71 -4.34 18.93
C ALA A 148 -15.19 -3.96 19.10
N THR A 149 -16.09 -4.56 18.31
CA THR A 149 -17.53 -4.24 18.29
C THR A 149 -18.27 -4.54 19.61
N ASP A 150 -17.67 -5.37 20.47
CA ASP A 150 -18.26 -5.79 21.75
C ASP A 150 -17.65 -5.07 22.97
N ALA A 151 -16.73 -4.11 22.76
CA ALA A 151 -16.15 -3.34 23.85
C ALA A 151 -17.01 -2.11 24.18
N PRO A 152 -17.30 -1.80 25.46
CA PRO A 152 -18.01 -0.59 25.82
C PRO A 152 -17.35 0.64 25.19
N ALA A 153 -18.18 1.50 24.60
CA ALA A 153 -17.77 2.64 23.79
C ALA A 153 -16.90 3.67 24.53
N ASN A 154 -16.77 3.56 25.85
CA ASN A 154 -15.91 4.37 26.70
C ASN A 154 -15.50 3.56 27.95
N PRO A 155 -14.20 3.48 28.30
CA PRO A 155 -13.80 3.11 29.66
C PRO A 155 -14.39 4.13 30.64
N THR A 156 -15.31 3.74 31.53
CA THR A 156 -15.56 4.54 32.73
C THR A 156 -14.35 4.41 33.64
N ALA A 157 -13.88 5.55 34.15
CA ALA A 157 -12.69 5.65 34.97
C ALA A 157 -12.95 5.12 36.38
N ALA A 158 -12.31 4.00 36.74
CA ALA A 158 -12.08 3.67 38.14
C ALA A 158 -11.05 4.66 38.72
N ALA A 159 -11.56 5.54 39.59
CA ALA A 159 -10.92 6.58 40.40
C ALA A 159 -9.38 6.61 40.53
N ASN A 160 -8.77 7.70 40.06
CA ASN A 160 -7.68 8.44 40.73
C ASN A 160 -7.58 9.88 40.15
N PRO A 161 -7.93 10.95 40.88
CA PRO A 161 -7.98 12.33 40.35
C PRO A 161 -6.63 13.01 40.09
N ALA A 162 -5.51 12.29 40.11
CA ALA A 162 -4.16 12.87 40.12
C ALA A 162 -3.36 12.67 38.82
N GLN A 163 -3.91 12.01 37.80
CA GLN A 163 -3.29 11.87 36.48
C GLN A 163 -4.30 12.26 35.41
N GLY A 164 -3.93 13.23 34.58
CA GLY A 164 -4.79 13.82 33.56
C GLY A 164 -5.48 12.77 32.70
N GLN A 165 -6.80 12.92 32.57
CA GLN A 165 -7.66 12.13 31.70
C GLN A 165 -7.08 12.12 30.27
N SER A 166 -6.89 10.95 29.66
CA SER A 166 -6.68 10.85 28.20
C SER A 166 -7.99 10.44 27.53
N PRO A 167 -8.91 11.38 27.24
CA PRO A 167 -10.07 11.09 26.40
C PRO A 167 -9.59 10.56 25.03
N GLY A 168 -10.26 9.53 24.50
CA GLY A 168 -10.09 9.11 23.10
C GLY A 168 -9.39 7.77 22.82
N VAL A 169 -9.15 6.92 23.82
CA VAL A 169 -8.65 5.54 23.58
C VAL A 169 -9.79 4.55 23.32
N LYS A 170 -9.64 3.70 22.30
CA LYS A 170 -10.64 2.68 21.92
C LYS A 170 -9.98 1.31 21.72
N LEU A 171 -10.68 0.25 22.13
CA LEU A 171 -10.18 -1.10 21.98
C LEU A 171 -10.28 -1.58 20.52
N ALA A 172 -9.21 -2.18 20.03
CA ALA A 172 -9.15 -2.77 18.70
C ALA A 172 -8.59 -4.19 18.76
N LYS A 173 -9.07 -5.06 17.87
CA LYS A 173 -8.59 -6.42 17.69
C LYS A 173 -7.54 -6.45 16.59
N ILE A 174 -6.40 -7.10 16.86
CA ILE A 174 -5.35 -7.33 15.88
C ILE A 174 -5.84 -8.34 14.84
N LYS A 175 -5.66 -8.00 13.56
CA LYS A 175 -6.05 -8.82 12.40
C LYS A 175 -4.85 -9.41 11.69
N VAL A 176 -3.78 -8.63 11.58
CA VAL A 176 -2.50 -9.03 11.01
C VAL A 176 -1.41 -8.42 11.87
N ASP A 177 -0.36 -9.19 12.13
CA ASP A 177 0.89 -8.75 12.74
C ASP A 177 2.00 -9.66 12.20
N ALA A 178 2.51 -9.34 11.01
CA ALA A 178 3.41 -10.24 10.29
C ALA A 178 4.29 -9.54 9.26
N ASP A 179 5.40 -10.18 8.92
CA ASP A 179 6.27 -9.79 7.81
C ASP A 179 5.78 -10.39 6.49
N PHE A 180 5.74 -9.54 5.46
CA PHE A 180 5.40 -9.92 4.09
C PHE A 180 6.57 -9.64 3.18
N THR A 181 6.90 -10.61 2.32
CA THR A 181 7.99 -10.50 1.32
C THR A 181 7.42 -10.80 -0.06
N ALA A 182 7.74 -9.95 -1.05
CA ALA A 182 7.37 -10.22 -2.42
C ALA A 182 8.18 -11.40 -3.02
N PRO A 183 7.57 -12.25 -3.87
CA PRO A 183 6.20 -12.16 -4.37
C PRO A 183 5.16 -12.61 -3.34
N CYS A 184 4.12 -11.81 -3.14
CA CYS A 184 2.96 -12.16 -2.34
C CYS A 184 1.66 -11.79 -3.07
N ASN A 185 0.54 -12.33 -2.59
CA ASN A 185 -0.78 -12.02 -3.12
C ASN A 185 -1.23 -10.63 -2.67
N THR A 186 -2.16 -10.05 -3.41
CA THR A 186 -2.84 -8.81 -3.06
C THR A 186 -3.68 -8.98 -1.80
N SER A 187 -3.46 -8.11 -0.81
CA SER A 187 -4.32 -7.97 0.36
C SER A 187 -5.48 -7.04 0.05
N ILE A 188 -6.57 -7.20 0.80
CA ILE A 188 -7.77 -6.38 0.67
C ILE A 188 -8.23 -6.02 2.07
N LEU A 189 -8.57 -4.76 2.28
CA LEU A 189 -9.33 -4.30 3.43
C LEU A 189 -10.67 -3.75 2.97
N TYR A 190 -11.63 -3.79 3.88
CA TYR A 190 -12.98 -3.27 3.71
C TYR A 190 -13.27 -2.21 4.78
N PRO A 191 -14.41 -1.48 4.68
CA PRO A 191 -14.76 -0.45 5.67
C PRO A 191 -14.75 -0.92 7.13
N ALA A 192 -15.03 -2.21 7.37
CA ALA A 192 -15.10 -2.81 8.70
C ALA A 192 -14.24 -4.08 8.85
N ASP A 193 -13.28 -4.32 7.96
CA ASP A 193 -12.36 -5.47 8.04
C ASP A 193 -10.95 -5.09 7.61
N CYS A 194 -10.00 -5.25 8.52
CA CYS A 194 -8.62 -4.77 8.44
C CYS A 194 -8.52 -3.27 8.11
N ASN A 195 -9.45 -2.46 8.63
CA ASN A 195 -9.59 -1.06 8.21
C ASN A 195 -8.45 -0.15 8.68
N MET A 196 -7.84 -0.47 9.83
CA MET A 196 -6.70 0.26 10.34
C MET A 196 -5.42 -0.54 10.13
N HIS A 197 -4.36 0.10 9.62
CA HIS A 197 -3.08 -0.57 9.48
C HIS A 197 -1.87 0.36 9.55
N CYS A 198 -0.70 -0.21 9.80
CA CYS A 198 0.58 0.45 9.61
C CYS A 198 1.50 -0.41 8.73
N PHE A 199 2.43 0.26 8.06
CA PHE A 199 3.46 -0.38 7.25
C PHE A 199 4.82 0.02 7.77
N LYS A 200 5.71 -0.95 7.96
CA LYS A 200 7.13 -0.70 8.26
C LYS A 200 8.00 -1.47 7.27
N ALA A 201 8.72 -0.74 6.43
CA ALA A 201 9.63 -1.32 5.46
C ALA A 201 10.80 -2.02 6.16
N VAL A 202 10.95 -3.33 5.92
CA VAL A 202 12.11 -4.12 6.40
C VAL A 202 13.26 -3.96 5.42
N THR A 203 12.95 -4.02 4.12
CA THR A 203 13.86 -3.66 3.03
C THR A 203 13.25 -2.53 2.22
N ALA A 204 14.03 -1.97 1.28
CA ALA A 204 13.46 -1.11 0.24
C ALA A 204 12.29 -1.83 -0.44
N CYS A 205 11.12 -1.22 -0.44
CA CYS A 205 9.92 -1.84 -0.97
C CYS A 205 9.02 -0.83 -1.68
N ALA A 206 8.18 -1.35 -2.56
CA ALA A 206 7.09 -0.58 -3.17
C ALA A 206 5.81 -1.38 -3.13
N PHE A 207 4.71 -0.74 -2.76
CA PHE A 207 3.40 -1.34 -2.82
C PHE A 207 2.43 -0.43 -3.58
N LEU A 208 1.58 -1.05 -4.38
CA LEU A 208 0.55 -0.39 -5.16
C LEU A 208 -0.78 -0.53 -4.44
N ASP A 209 -1.46 0.60 -4.28
CA ASP A 209 -2.79 0.67 -3.71
C ASP A 209 -3.83 1.11 -4.75
N VAL A 210 -4.99 0.48 -4.69
CA VAL A 210 -6.23 0.94 -5.32
C VAL A 210 -7.24 1.23 -4.22
N LEU A 211 -7.63 2.49 -4.07
CA LEU A 211 -8.61 2.95 -3.07
C LEU A 211 -9.94 3.19 -3.76
N GLY A 212 -11.02 2.64 -3.23
CA GLY A 212 -12.38 2.86 -3.71
C GLY A 212 -13.36 3.12 -2.57
N PRO A 213 -13.86 4.37 -2.39
CA PRO A 213 -13.39 5.62 -2.98
C PRO A 213 -12.08 6.12 -2.34
N PRO A 214 -11.47 7.21 -2.85
CA PRO A 214 -10.35 7.86 -2.16
C PRO A 214 -10.79 8.65 -0.92
N TYR A 215 -9.80 9.02 -0.09
CA TYR A 215 -9.97 10.01 0.96
C TYR A 215 -10.57 11.32 0.43
N SER A 216 -11.39 11.97 1.25
CA SER A 216 -12.06 13.24 0.96
C SER A 216 -12.53 13.88 2.26
N ASP A 217 -11.89 14.96 2.68
CA ASP A 217 -12.29 15.70 3.89
C ASP A 217 -13.73 16.23 3.76
N ARG A 218 -14.12 16.63 2.55
CA ARG A 218 -15.47 17.14 2.25
C ARG A 218 -16.56 16.10 2.48
N ASP A 219 -16.24 14.83 2.22
CA ASP A 219 -17.17 13.72 2.38
C ASP A 219 -16.99 12.99 3.72
N GLY A 220 -16.21 13.56 4.65
CA GLY A 220 -15.93 12.98 5.97
C GLY A 220 -14.95 11.79 5.95
N ARG A 221 -14.30 11.51 4.81
CA ARG A 221 -13.32 10.42 4.66
C ARG A 221 -11.90 10.94 4.83
N HIS A 222 -11.57 11.48 6.00
CA HIS A 222 -10.21 11.92 6.31
C HIS A 222 -9.36 10.74 6.80
N CYS A 223 -8.05 10.80 6.58
CA CYS A 223 -7.11 9.82 7.12
C CYS A 223 -6.81 10.20 8.57
N THR A 224 -7.27 9.39 9.52
CA THR A 224 -6.99 9.54 10.95
C THR A 224 -5.81 8.65 11.32
N TYR A 225 -4.86 9.20 12.07
CA TYR A 225 -3.70 8.46 12.57
C TYR A 225 -3.88 8.08 14.04
N TYR A 226 -3.23 7.00 14.46
CA TYR A 226 -3.35 6.46 15.81
C TYR A 226 -1.99 6.10 16.41
N PHE A 227 -1.90 6.19 17.74
CA PHE A 227 -0.95 5.41 18.53
C PHE A 227 -1.60 4.09 18.92
N ASP A 228 -0.84 2.98 18.88
CA ASP A 228 -1.23 1.71 19.46
C ASP A 228 -0.52 1.46 20.79
N TYR A 229 -1.27 0.96 21.77
CA TYR A 229 -0.77 0.56 23.07
C TYR A 229 -1.16 -0.89 23.36
N PRO A 230 -0.29 -1.67 24.03
CA PRO A 230 -0.64 -3.00 24.50
C PRO A 230 -1.94 -3.00 25.32
N PHE A 231 -2.69 -4.12 25.29
CA PHE A 231 -3.92 -4.27 26.07
C PHE A 231 -3.75 -3.90 27.56
N SER A 232 -2.59 -4.25 28.15
CA SER A 232 -2.25 -4.00 29.56
C SER A 232 -2.00 -2.53 29.90
N SER A 233 -1.89 -1.62 28.92
CA SER A 233 -1.64 -0.20 29.17
C SER A 233 -2.83 0.53 29.77
N PHE A 234 -4.05 0.02 29.60
CA PHE A 234 -5.27 0.64 30.13
C PHE A 234 -6.18 -0.41 30.78
N SER A 235 -6.81 -0.03 31.89
CA SER A 235 -7.90 -0.77 32.52
C SER A 235 -9.23 -0.10 32.17
N ALA A 236 -10.16 -0.85 31.58
CA ALA A 236 -11.49 -0.35 31.27
C ALA A 236 -12.56 -1.18 31.98
N ASP A 237 -13.38 -0.53 32.80
CA ASP A 237 -14.54 -1.15 33.42
C ASP A 237 -15.48 -1.69 32.33
N GLY A 238 -15.87 -2.95 32.46
CA GLY A 238 -16.79 -3.62 31.52
C GLY A 238 -16.14 -4.23 30.27
N VAL A 239 -14.82 -4.12 30.07
CA VAL A 239 -14.10 -4.89 29.03
C VAL A 239 -13.67 -6.25 29.59
N SER A 240 -14.46 -7.29 29.32
CA SER A 240 -14.13 -8.66 29.71
C SER A 240 -13.49 -9.44 28.56
N VAL A 241 -12.20 -9.20 28.29
CA VAL A 241 -11.41 -10.05 27.39
C VAL A 241 -10.72 -11.17 28.19
N PRO A 242 -10.95 -12.46 27.87
CA PRO A 242 -10.29 -13.59 28.52
C PRO A 242 -8.77 -13.42 28.48
N GLU A 243 -8.06 -13.82 29.54
CA GLU A 243 -6.62 -13.59 29.66
C GLU A 243 -5.82 -14.13 28.47
N GLY A 244 -6.16 -15.34 27.99
CA GLY A 244 -5.52 -15.97 26.84
C GLY A 244 -5.80 -15.30 25.48
N GLU A 245 -6.71 -14.33 25.42
CA GLU A 245 -7.03 -13.61 24.18
C GLU A 245 -6.48 -12.18 24.15
N ARG A 246 -5.98 -11.66 25.29
CA ARG A 246 -5.56 -10.26 25.44
C ARG A 246 -4.44 -9.84 24.51
N GLU A 247 -3.55 -10.77 24.15
CA GLU A 247 -2.47 -10.53 23.18
C GLU A 247 -2.98 -10.18 21.78
N GLY A 248 -4.22 -10.58 21.46
CA GLY A 248 -4.90 -10.24 20.20
C GLY A 248 -5.57 -8.87 20.20
N TYR A 249 -5.39 -8.05 21.24
CA TYR A 249 -6.02 -6.73 21.36
C TYR A 249 -5.00 -5.62 21.66
N SER A 250 -5.35 -4.40 21.27
CA SER A 250 -4.58 -3.19 21.56
C SER A 250 -5.52 -2.01 21.75
N TRP A 251 -5.06 -1.00 22.48
CA TRP A 251 -5.76 0.28 22.61
C TRP A 251 -5.24 1.24 21.55
N LEU A 252 -6.15 1.82 20.77
CA LEU A 252 -5.81 2.85 19.78
C LEU A 252 -6.24 4.22 20.28
N GLN A 253 -5.33 5.18 20.22
CA GLN A 253 -5.58 6.58 20.53
C GLN A 253 -5.36 7.42 19.28
N GLU A 254 -6.33 8.23 18.89
CA GLU A 254 -6.14 9.20 17.79
C GLU A 254 -4.99 10.16 18.12
N ARG A 255 -4.16 10.47 17.11
CA ARG A 255 -3.05 11.42 17.24
C ARG A 255 -3.19 12.55 16.23
N GLU A 256 -3.06 13.79 16.71
CA GLU A 256 -3.14 14.98 15.87
C GLU A 256 -1.85 15.25 15.08
N LYS A 257 -0.70 14.92 15.66
CA LYS A 257 0.62 15.15 15.04
C LYS A 257 1.21 13.88 14.48
N VAL A 258 1.79 14.01 13.29
CA VAL A 258 2.41 12.93 12.51
C VAL A 258 3.81 13.40 12.08
N ASP A 259 4.57 13.90 13.06
CA ASP A 259 5.90 14.51 12.84
C ASP A 259 6.95 13.49 12.39
N ASP A 260 6.63 12.19 12.53
CA ASP A 260 7.43 11.03 12.14
C ASP A 260 7.21 10.57 10.68
N LEU A 261 6.31 11.22 9.93
CA LEU A 261 5.99 10.86 8.55
C LEU A 261 6.39 11.97 7.57
N ILE A 262 7.27 11.64 6.63
CA ILE A 262 7.59 12.51 5.49
C ILE A 262 7.17 11.80 4.20
N VAL A 263 6.09 12.27 3.57
CA VAL A 263 5.65 11.80 2.25
C VAL A 263 5.85 12.90 1.21
N VAL A 264 6.66 12.64 0.20
CA VAL A 264 6.84 13.52 -0.95
C VAL A 264 6.13 12.96 -2.17
N ARG A 265 5.44 13.81 -2.92
CA ARG A 265 4.82 13.40 -4.17
C ARG A 265 5.80 13.54 -5.31
N ALA A 266 5.93 12.50 -6.12
CA ALA A 266 6.70 12.55 -7.36
C ALA A 266 5.82 12.20 -8.58
N THR A 267 6.25 12.68 -9.75
CA THR A 267 5.56 12.41 -11.02
C THR A 267 5.77 10.96 -11.42
N TYR A 268 4.68 10.26 -11.70
CA TYR A 268 4.72 8.92 -12.25
C TYR A 268 5.31 8.91 -13.68
N GLN A 269 6.37 8.14 -13.88
CA GLN A 269 7.11 8.04 -15.17
C GLN A 269 6.90 6.71 -15.90
N GLY A 270 6.07 5.82 -15.36
CA GLY A 270 5.77 4.52 -15.98
C GLY A 270 4.82 4.62 -17.17
N PRO A 271 4.28 3.48 -17.66
CA PRO A 271 3.37 3.48 -18.79
C PRO A 271 2.12 4.34 -18.57
N LYS A 272 1.88 5.31 -19.46
CA LYS A 272 0.71 6.20 -19.37
C LYS A 272 -0.61 5.44 -19.42
N ILE A 273 -1.52 5.81 -18.52
CA ILE A 273 -2.94 5.48 -18.57
C ILE A 273 -3.61 6.41 -19.59
N VAL A 274 -4.51 5.84 -20.40
CA VAL A 274 -5.38 6.60 -21.31
C VAL A 274 -6.81 6.43 -20.82
N ASP A 275 -7.39 7.52 -20.32
CA ASP A 275 -8.82 7.62 -20.07
C ASP A 275 -9.50 7.97 -21.40
N LYS A 276 -10.29 7.05 -21.93
CA LYS A 276 -11.06 7.24 -23.16
C LYS A 276 -12.52 7.48 -22.82
#